data_AF-A0A2X3EXP7-F1
#
_entry.id   AF-A0A2X3EXP7-F1
#
_cell.length_a   1.000
_cell.length_b   1.000
_cell.length_c   1.000
_cell.angle_alpha   90.00
_cell.angle_beta   90.00
_cell.angle_gamma   90.00
#
_symmetry.space_group_name_H-M   'P 1'
#
loop_
_entity.id
_entity.type
_entity.pdbx_description
1 polymer ?
#
loop_
_entity_poly.entity_id
_entity_poly.type
_entity_poly.pdbx_seq_one_letter_code
_entity_poly.pdbx_strand_id
1 'polypeptide(L)'
;MKSNTGEGRQALQQARLLGVAGKVDEAIAAYEKLYGGVPDDVDVAIEYWTLVARLPARHSEGVSQLKKLNASAPGNVSLLTSLAKQMFADNKPQEGFAYLAEMARSASGRGNRRRYVVQ
;
A
#
# COMPACT_ATOMS: atom_id res chain seq x y z
N MET A 1 6.64 -17.88 -10.82
CA MET A 1 5.53 -17.04 -10.32
C MET A 1 4.62 -16.65 -11.47
N LYS A 2 3.30 -16.85 -11.34
CA LYS A 2 2.32 -16.61 -12.42
C LYS A 2 2.12 -15.12 -12.74
N SER A 3 2.55 -14.22 -11.86
CA SER A 3 2.31 -12.77 -11.95
C SER A 3 3.06 -12.06 -13.08
N ASN A 4 4.14 -12.64 -13.62
CA ASN A 4 4.95 -12.03 -14.69
C ASN A 4 4.51 -12.43 -16.12
N THR A 5 3.41 -13.19 -16.25
CA THR A 5 2.82 -13.56 -17.55
C THR A 5 1.69 -12.60 -17.93
N GLY A 6 1.23 -12.65 -19.19
CA GLY A 6 0.06 -11.88 -19.61
C GLY A 6 -1.18 -12.16 -18.75
N GLU A 7 -1.40 -13.43 -18.42
CA GLU A 7 -2.51 -13.88 -17.56
C GLU A 7 -2.36 -13.41 -16.12
N GLY A 8 -1.14 -13.42 -15.56
CA GLY A 8 -0.88 -12.91 -14.21
C GLY A 8 -1.17 -11.41 -14.07
N ARG A 9 -0.80 -10.64 -15.10
CA ARG A 9 -1.12 -9.20 -15.15
C ARG A 9 -2.62 -8.96 -15.24
N GLN A 10 -3.35 -9.75 -16.03
CA GLN A 10 -4.81 -9.64 -16.10
C GLN A 10 -5.48 -9.99 -14.75
N ALA A 11 -5.04 -11.07 -14.11
CA ALA A 11 -5.56 -11.47 -12.80
C ALA A 11 -5.33 -10.38 -11.73
N LEU A 12 -4.16 -9.73 -11.74
CA LEU A 12 -3.87 -8.62 -10.83
C LEU A 12 -4.79 -7.43 -11.07
N GLN A 13 -5.03 -7.05 -12.34
CA GLN A 13 -5.94 -5.95 -12.64
C GLN A 13 -7.38 -6.26 -12.20
N GLN A 14 -7.83 -7.50 -12.37
CA GLN A 14 -9.13 -7.92 -11.86
C GLN A 14 -9.23 -7.80 -10.33
N ALA A 15 -8.19 -8.21 -9.60
CA ALA A 15 -8.13 -8.08 -8.14
C ALA A 15 -8.20 -6.60 -7.70
N ARG A 16 -7.51 -5.71 -8.40
CA ARG A 16 -7.56 -4.25 -8.15
C ARG A 16 -8.96 -3.68 -8.38
N LEU A 17 -9.63 -4.07 -9.47
CA LEU A 17 -10.99 -3.63 -9.76
C LEU A 17 -11.99 -4.07 -8.68
N LEU A 18 -11.86 -5.29 -8.14
CA LEU A 18 -12.67 -5.75 -7.01
C LEU A 18 -12.48 -4.85 -5.78
N GLY A 19 -11.22 -4.49 -5.48
CA GLY A 19 -10.89 -3.61 -4.36
C GLY A 19 -11.49 -2.20 -4.50
N VAL A 20 -11.46 -1.64 -5.71
CA VAL A 20 -12.08 -0.34 -6.04
C VAL A 20 -13.60 -0.42 -5.93
N ALA A 21 -14.21 -1.52 -6.38
CA ALA A 21 -15.64 -1.77 -6.27
C ALA A 21 -16.11 -2.04 -4.82
N GLY A 22 -15.21 -2.04 -3.84
CA GLY A 22 -15.53 -2.29 -2.43
C GLY A 22 -15.72 -3.76 -2.07
N LYS A 23 -15.51 -4.67 -3.03
CA LYS A 23 -15.53 -6.13 -2.82
C LYS A 23 -14.21 -6.59 -2.20
N VAL A 24 -13.93 -6.14 -0.98
CA VAL A 24 -12.62 -6.27 -0.33
C VAL A 24 -12.24 -7.74 -0.13
N ASP A 25 -13.16 -8.58 0.35
CA ASP A 25 -12.91 -10.02 0.54
C ASP A 25 -12.56 -10.73 -0.78
N GLU A 26 -13.33 -10.46 -1.84
CA GLU A 26 -13.07 -11.02 -3.17
C GLU A 26 -11.72 -10.56 -3.74
N ALA A 27 -11.37 -9.29 -3.52
CA ALA A 27 -10.09 -8.74 -3.94
C ALA A 27 -8.92 -9.47 -3.24
N ILE A 28 -8.97 -9.61 -1.91
CA ILE A 28 -7.95 -10.29 -1.11
C ILE A 28 -7.79 -11.75 -1.56
N ALA A 29 -8.91 -12.47 -1.72
CA ALA A 29 -8.87 -13.85 -2.20
C ALA A 29 -8.23 -13.96 -3.60
N ALA A 30 -8.46 -12.98 -4.49
CA ALA A 30 -7.83 -12.93 -5.80
C ALA A 30 -6.31 -12.69 -5.73
N TYR A 31 -5.84 -11.80 -4.84
CA TYR A 31 -4.41 -11.63 -4.57
C TYR A 31 -3.79 -12.92 -4.02
N GLU A 32 -4.38 -13.53 -2.99
CA GLU A 32 -3.85 -14.75 -2.36
C GLU A 32 -3.79 -15.91 -3.36
N LYS A 33 -4.80 -16.06 -4.22
CA LYS A 33 -4.79 -17.04 -5.31
C LYS A 33 -3.70 -16.79 -6.34
N LEU A 34 -3.42 -15.53 -6.68
CA LEU A 34 -2.41 -15.17 -7.67
C LEU A 34 -0.98 -15.39 -7.17
N TYR A 35 -0.72 -15.05 -5.90
CA TYR A 35 0.61 -15.07 -5.31
C TYR A 35 0.89 -16.30 -4.43
N GLY A 36 -0.13 -17.10 -4.11
CA GLY A 36 -0.01 -18.22 -3.18
C GLY A 36 0.07 -17.78 -1.71
N GLY A 37 -0.48 -16.60 -1.39
CA GLY A 37 -0.38 -15.96 -0.09
C GLY A 37 -0.07 -14.47 -0.21
N VAL A 38 0.74 -13.95 0.71
CA VAL A 38 1.19 -12.56 0.71
C VAL A 38 2.16 -12.33 -0.46
N PRO A 39 1.99 -11.27 -1.28
CA PRO A 39 2.93 -10.95 -2.34
C PRO A 39 4.32 -10.59 -1.82
N ASP A 40 5.39 -11.10 -2.45
CA ASP A 40 6.79 -10.74 -2.12
C ASP A 40 7.21 -9.37 -2.68
N ASP A 41 6.58 -8.93 -3.77
CA ASP A 41 6.81 -7.61 -4.36
C ASP A 41 6.25 -6.53 -3.44
N VAL A 42 7.08 -5.56 -3.05
CA VAL A 42 6.73 -4.54 -2.06
C VAL A 42 5.55 -3.68 -2.50
N ASP A 43 5.48 -3.28 -3.77
CA ASP A 43 4.40 -2.42 -4.25
C ASP A 43 3.06 -3.19 -4.24
N VAL A 44 3.10 -4.47 -4.63
CA VAL A 44 1.92 -5.35 -4.58
C VAL A 44 1.53 -5.68 -3.13
N ALA A 45 2.51 -5.86 -2.24
CA ALA A 45 2.26 -6.09 -0.81
C ALA A 45 1.57 -4.89 -0.16
N ILE A 46 1.95 -3.66 -0.52
CA ILE A 46 1.28 -2.43 -0.06
C ILE A 46 -0.19 -2.43 -0.49
N GLU A 47 -0.49 -2.79 -1.75
CA GLU A 47 -1.87 -2.90 -2.23
C GLU A 47 -2.66 -3.95 -1.45
N TYR A 48 -2.09 -5.14 -1.28
CA TYR A 48 -2.69 -6.25 -0.54
C TYR A 48 -3.01 -5.85 0.91
N TRP A 49 -2.03 -5.34 1.66
CA TRP A 49 -2.24 -4.96 3.06
C TRP A 49 -3.15 -3.74 3.22
N THR A 50 -3.21 -2.85 2.22
CA THR A 50 -4.21 -1.77 2.19
C THR A 50 -5.64 -2.32 2.11
N LEU A 51 -5.84 -3.40 1.35
CA LEU A 51 -7.15 -4.09 1.31
C LEU A 51 -7.43 -4.82 2.61
N VAL A 52 -6.47 -5.59 3.13
CA VAL A 52 -6.64 -6.31 4.41
C VAL A 52 -6.98 -5.36 5.56
N ALA A 53 -6.33 -4.19 5.62
CA ALA A 53 -6.62 -3.17 6.63
C ALA A 53 -8.06 -2.62 6.54
N ARG A 54 -8.78 -2.79 5.42
CA ARG A 54 -10.19 -2.37 5.32
C ARG A 54 -11.16 -3.37 5.93
N LEU A 55 -10.73 -4.61 6.20
CA LEU A 55 -11.57 -5.62 6.84
C LEU A 55 -11.53 -5.44 8.36
N PRO A 56 -12.66 -5.23 9.06
CA PRO A 56 -12.66 -5.03 10.51
C PRO A 56 -11.96 -6.16 11.28
N ALA A 57 -12.16 -7.41 10.87
CA ALA A 57 -11.56 -8.57 11.53
C ALA A 57 -10.04 -8.69 11.34
N ARG A 58 -9.49 -8.11 10.27
CA ARG A 58 -8.05 -8.14 9.94
C ARG A 58 -7.42 -6.75 9.93
N HIS A 59 -8.12 -5.74 10.44
CA HIS A 59 -7.73 -4.36 10.35
C HIS A 59 -6.38 -4.13 11.03
N SER A 60 -6.24 -4.60 12.27
CA SER A 60 -5.03 -4.47 13.07
C SER A 60 -3.81 -5.18 12.43
N GLU A 61 -4.03 -6.34 11.83
CA GLU A 61 -3.02 -7.08 11.07
C GLU A 61 -2.54 -6.24 9.87
N GLY A 62 -3.47 -5.78 9.04
CA GLY A 62 -3.16 -4.99 7.85
C GLY A 62 -2.41 -3.70 8.18
N VAL A 63 -2.86 -2.95 9.17
CA VAL A 63 -2.17 -1.73 9.63
C VAL A 63 -0.78 -2.04 10.14
N SER A 64 -0.61 -3.10 10.95
CA SER A 64 0.71 -3.50 11.47
C SER A 64 1.69 -3.81 10.35
N GLN A 65 1.25 -4.53 9.31
CA GLN A 65 2.08 -4.86 8.17
C GLN A 65 2.43 -3.64 7.30
N LEU A 66 1.47 -2.74 7.08
CA LEU A 66 1.74 -1.47 6.40
C LEU A 66 2.79 -0.63 7.16
N LYS A 67 2.72 -0.58 8.49
CA LYS A 67 3.74 0.11 9.31
C LYS A 67 5.13 -0.51 9.16
N LYS A 68 5.22 -1.84 9.12
CA LYS A 68 6.49 -2.56 8.86
C LYS A 68 7.03 -2.25 7.47
N LEU A 69 6.18 -2.24 6.45
CA LEU A 69 6.57 -1.86 5.09
C LEU A 69 7.11 -0.41 5.03
N ASN A 70 6.50 0.52 5.79
CA ASN A 70 6.97 1.91 5.82
C ASN A 70 8.35 2.04 6.47
N ALA A 71 8.66 1.21 7.46
CA ALA A 71 9.98 1.17 8.08
C ALA A 71 11.06 0.67 7.09
N SER A 72 10.73 -0.29 6.22
CA SER A 72 11.65 -0.84 5.22
C SER A 72 11.77 0.02 3.95
N ALA A 73 10.70 0.73 3.59
CA ALA A 73 10.62 1.56 2.39
C ALA A 73 10.01 2.95 2.71
N PRO A 74 10.75 3.80 3.45
CA PRO A 74 10.23 5.09 3.90
C PRO A 74 9.97 6.04 2.73
N GLY A 75 8.95 6.89 2.88
CA GLY A 75 8.63 7.91 1.89
C GLY A 75 7.84 7.43 0.67
N ASN A 76 7.33 6.19 0.67
CA ASN A 76 6.37 5.75 -0.34
C ASN A 76 5.03 6.48 -0.14
N VAL A 77 4.71 7.41 -1.04
CA VAL A 77 3.53 8.27 -0.94
C VAL A 77 2.21 7.48 -0.91
N SER A 78 2.11 6.38 -1.66
CA SER A 78 0.90 5.55 -1.67
C SER A 78 0.70 4.89 -0.31
N LEU A 79 1.76 4.30 0.24
CA LEU A 79 1.75 3.69 1.57
C LEU A 79 1.42 4.70 2.68
N LEU A 80 2.07 5.86 2.67
CA LEU A 80 1.81 6.93 3.64
C LEU A 80 0.38 7.45 3.55
N THR A 81 -0.19 7.52 2.34
CA THR A 81 -1.59 7.90 2.13
C THR A 81 -2.53 6.86 2.73
N SER A 82 -2.27 5.57 2.50
CA SER A 82 -3.05 4.48 3.09
C SER A 82 -2.98 4.52 4.63
N LEU A 83 -1.79 4.62 5.21
CA LEU A 83 -1.59 4.69 6.66
C LEU A 83 -2.31 5.89 7.28
N ALA A 84 -2.18 7.09 6.69
CA ALA A 84 -2.87 8.28 7.18
C ALA A 84 -4.39 8.08 7.23
N LYS A 85 -5.00 7.56 6.14
CA LYS A 85 -6.43 7.28 6.07
C LYS A 85 -6.88 6.28 7.14
N GLN A 86 -6.12 5.20 7.35
CA GLN A 86 -6.43 4.22 8.39
C GLN A 86 -6.38 4.85 9.79
N MET A 87 -5.35 5.66 10.08
CA MET A 87 -5.26 6.32 11.39
C MET A 87 -6.39 7.31 11.65
N PHE A 88 -6.88 8.01 10.62
CA PHE A 88 -8.08 8.84 10.78
C PHE A 88 -9.35 8.00 11.02
N ALA A 89 -9.49 6.86 10.33
CA ALA A 89 -10.60 5.94 10.56
C ALA A 89 -10.58 5.34 11.98
N ASP A 90 -9.39 5.12 12.53
CA ASP A 90 -9.17 4.60 13.88
C ASP A 90 -9.30 5.66 15.00
N ASN A 91 -9.70 6.88 14.66
CA ASN A 91 -9.72 8.01 15.59
C ASN A 91 -8.35 8.29 16.24
N LYS A 92 -7.27 8.12 15.45
CA LYS A 92 -5.87 8.40 15.82
C LYS A 92 -5.31 9.56 14.97
N PRO A 93 -5.87 10.78 15.08
CA PRO A 93 -5.51 11.88 14.20
C PRO A 93 -4.04 12.29 14.33
N GLN A 94 -3.43 12.17 15.50
CA GLN A 94 -2.01 12.48 15.70
C GLN A 94 -1.09 11.59 14.85
N GLU A 95 -1.35 10.28 14.82
CA GLU A 95 -0.63 9.35 13.96
C GLU A 95 -0.93 9.63 12.47
N GLY A 96 -2.18 9.94 12.13
CA GLY A 96 -2.57 10.32 10.77
C GLY A 96 -1.80 11.54 10.26
N PHE A 97 -1.70 12.59 11.07
CA PHE A 97 -0.91 13.78 10.73
C PHE A 97 0.59 13.51 10.65
N ALA A 98 1.13 12.59 11.46
CA ALA A 98 2.53 12.20 11.37
C ALA A 98 2.86 11.62 9.98
N TYR A 99 2.02 10.72 9.45
CA TYR A 99 2.19 10.17 8.11
C TYR A 99 2.00 11.22 6.99
N LEU A 100 1.07 12.17 7.14
CA LEU A 100 0.95 13.28 6.20
C LEU A 100 2.18 14.20 6.23
N ALA A 101 2.76 14.45 7.40
CA ALA A 101 3.98 15.24 7.52
C ALA A 101 5.20 14.52 6.92
N GLU A 102 5.30 13.20 7.09
CA GLU A 102 6.30 12.39 6.40
C GLU A 102 6.15 12.49 4.87
N MET A 103 4.92 12.35 4.37
CA MET A 103 4.61 12.45 2.94
C MET A 103 5.02 13.80 2.36
N ALA A 104 4.72 14.90 3.06
CA ALA A 104 5.13 16.24 2.64
C ALA A 104 6.65 16.36 2.53
N ARG A 105 7.41 15.84 3.51
CA ARG A 105 8.88 15.82 3.47
C ARG A 105 9.41 15.00 2.29
N SER A 106 8.81 13.86 1.99
CA SER A 106 9.20 13.02 0.85
C SER A 106 8.90 13.69 -0.50
N ALA A 107 7.78 14.39 -0.63
CA ALA A 107 7.45 15.16 -1.83
C ALA A 107 8.41 16.34 -2.03
N SER A 108 8.70 17.10 -0.97
CA SER A 108 9.66 18.22 -1.00
C SER A 108 11.10 17.75 -1.26
N GLY A 109 11.50 16.58 -0.73
CA GLY A 109 12.83 16.00 -0.98
C GLY A 109 13.07 15.57 -2.43
N ARG A 110 12.02 15.18 -3.17
CA ARG A 110 12.12 14.92 -4.63
C ARG A 110 12.29 16.21 -5.45
N GLY A 111 11.79 17.35 -4.97
CA GLY A 111 12.03 18.66 -5.56
C GLY A 111 13.48 19.14 -5.45
N ASN A 112 14.22 18.66 -4.44
CA ASN A 112 15.62 19.02 -4.20
C ASN A 112 16.64 18.06 -4.86
N ARG A 113 16.19 17.06 -5.64
CA ARG A 113 17.04 16.15 -6.44
C ARG A 113 17.10 16.53 -7.92
N ARG A 114 17.02 17.83 -8.24
CA ARG A 114 17.41 18.42 -9.54
C ARG A 114 18.37 19.59 -9.31
N ARG A 115 19.64 19.29 -9.03
CA ARG A 115 20.83 20.16 -9.06
C ARG A 115 21.99 19.27 -8.56
N TYR A 116 23.07 18.95 -9.25
CA TYR A 116 23.76 19.40 -10.47
C TYR A 116 24.50 18.19 -11.05
N VAL A 117 24.48 17.97 -12.36
CA VAL A 117 25.63 17.39 -13.10
C VAL A 117 25.67 17.97 -14.51
N VAL A 118 26.06 19.23 -14.61
CA VAL A 118 26.50 19.93 -15.85
C VAL A 118 27.29 21.12 -15.31
N GLN A 119 28.59 21.35 -15.53
CA GLN A 119 29.61 20.94 -16.49
C GLN A 119 30.93 20.81 -15.71
#